data_AF-A0A661XWG7-F1
#
_entry.id   AF-A0A661XWG7-F1
#
_cell.length_a   1.000
_cell.length_b   1.000
_cell.length_c   1.000
_cell.angle_alpha   90.00
_cell.angle_beta   90.00
_cell.angle_gamma   90.00
#
_symmetry.space_group_name_H-M   'P 1'
#
loop_
_entity.id
_entity.type
_entity.pdbx_description
1 polymer ?
#
loop_
_entity_poly.entity_id
_entity_poly.type
_entity_poly.pdbx_seq_one_letter_code
_entity_poly.pdbx_strand_id
1 'polypeptide(L)'
;MPIQIFNQKTMDLTLKIDEIQADDLSVKDFRENYLKKQVPCVIKGFSKLFPAGEKWTLDYFRDYIGDYEVGLFDNSIKTNTAYVKPDLMMPFSEFIDIIKKDEET
;
A
#
# COMPACT_ATOMS: atom_id res chain seq x y z
N MET A 1 -37.09 11.74 -14.09
CA MET A 1 -36.80 11.66 -12.65
C MET A 1 -35.56 12.50 -12.37
N PRO A 2 -35.59 13.50 -11.47
CA PRO A 2 -34.39 14.24 -11.13
C PRO A 2 -33.48 13.38 -10.24
N ILE A 3 -32.19 13.39 -10.56
CA ILE A 3 -31.15 12.71 -9.78
C ILE A 3 -30.96 13.51 -8.49
N GLN A 4 -31.20 12.91 -7.33
CA GLN A 4 -30.75 13.50 -6.06
C GLN A 4 -29.22 13.62 -6.10
N ILE A 5 -28.72 14.85 -6.11
CA ILE A 5 -27.31 15.14 -5.88
C ILE A 5 -27.04 14.77 -4.41
N PHE A 6 -26.33 13.67 -4.19
CA PHE A 6 -25.80 13.34 -2.88
C PHE A 6 -24.91 14.51 -2.45
N ASN A 7 -25.22 15.11 -1.31
CA ASN A 7 -24.39 16.15 -0.69
C ASN A 7 -23.01 15.56 -0.43
N GLN A 8 -22.06 15.80 -1.32
CA GLN A 8 -20.67 15.39 -1.14
C GLN A 8 -20.06 16.32 -0.10
N LYS A 9 -20.10 15.91 1.16
CA LYS A 9 -19.22 16.47 2.18
C LYS A 9 -17.79 16.22 1.71
N THR A 10 -17.14 17.26 1.21
CA THR A 10 -15.77 17.18 0.69
C THR A 10 -14.81 16.90 1.86
N MET A 11 -13.82 16.04 1.62
CA MET A 11 -12.82 15.68 2.63
C MET A 11 -11.84 16.84 2.80
N ASP A 12 -11.79 17.41 4.01
CA ASP A 12 -10.85 18.47 4.36
C ASP A 12 -9.47 17.86 4.64
N LEU A 13 -8.53 18.09 3.72
CA LEU A 13 -7.17 17.56 3.75
C LEU A 13 -6.27 18.25 4.80
N THR A 14 -6.75 19.28 5.49
CA THR A 14 -6.00 19.97 6.56
C THR A 14 -6.24 19.35 7.94
N LEU A 15 -7.26 18.50 8.07
CA LEU A 15 -7.59 17.84 9.32
C LEU A 15 -6.48 16.85 9.73
N LYS A 16 -6.13 16.88 11.02
CA LYS A 16 -5.21 15.90 11.59
C LYS A 16 -5.84 14.50 11.49
N ILE A 17 -5.10 13.57 10.90
CA ILE A 17 -5.52 12.17 10.79
C ILE A 17 -5.32 11.49 12.15
N ASP A 18 -6.33 10.77 12.61
CA ASP A 18 -6.27 9.99 13.85
C ASP A 18 -5.26 8.83 13.73
N GLU A 19 -4.51 8.58 14.79
CA GLU A 19 -3.57 7.46 14.90
C GLU A 19 -4.00 6.51 16.02
N ILE A 20 -4.10 5.22 15.72
CA ILE A 20 -4.64 4.20 16.64
C ILE A 20 -3.73 2.98 16.63
N GLN A 21 -3.51 2.34 17.77
CA GLN A 21 -2.79 1.07 17.82
C GLN A 21 -3.72 -0.07 17.40
N ALA A 22 -3.23 -1.02 16.61
CA ALA A 22 -3.99 -2.19 16.17
C ALA A 22 -4.51 -3.02 17.35
N ASP A 23 -3.74 -3.10 18.43
CA ASP A 23 -4.09 -3.85 19.64
C ASP A 23 -5.31 -3.27 20.37
N ASP A 24 -5.54 -1.96 20.22
CA ASP A 24 -6.62 -1.22 20.88
C ASP A 24 -7.88 -1.08 19.98
N LEU A 25 -7.83 -1.57 18.73
CA LEU A 25 -8.88 -1.35 17.74
C LEU A 25 -9.76 -2.59 17.55
N SER A 26 -11.01 -2.51 18.00
CA SER A 26 -12.02 -3.52 17.65
C SER A 26 -12.64 -3.29 16.28
N VAL A 27 -13.09 -4.35 15.62
CA VAL A 27 -13.82 -4.28 14.33
C VAL A 27 -15.07 -3.41 14.44
N LYS A 28 -15.75 -3.46 15.59
CA LYS A 28 -16.95 -2.65 15.85
C LYS A 28 -16.60 -1.17 15.94
N ASP A 29 -15.56 -0.83 16.68
CA ASP A 29 -15.13 0.57 16.86
C ASP A 29 -14.63 1.13 15.53
N PHE A 30 -13.87 0.35 14.76
CA PHE A 30 -13.45 0.74 13.43
C PHE A 30 -14.64 1.06 12.52
N ARG A 31 -15.65 0.18 12.53
CA ARG A 31 -16.84 0.31 11.67
C ARG A 31 -17.65 1.56 12.01
N GLU A 32 -17.89 1.81 13.30
CA GLU A 32 -18.72 2.94 13.73
C GLU A 32 -17.98 4.28 13.63
N ASN A 33 -16.68 4.31 13.95
CA ASN A 33 -15.93 5.57 14.04
C ASN A 33 -15.24 6.00 12.75
N TYR A 34 -14.89 5.07 11.85
CA TYR A 34 -14.12 5.39 10.65
C TYR A 34 -14.86 4.98 9.37
N LEU A 35 -15.23 3.70 9.25
CA LEU A 35 -15.79 3.17 8.00
C LEU A 35 -17.14 3.84 7.63
N LYS A 36 -18.11 3.86 8.55
CA LYS A 36 -19.43 4.49 8.28
C LYS A 36 -19.35 6.00 8.12
N LYS A 37 -18.41 6.64 8.82
CA LYS A 37 -18.21 8.10 8.77
C LYS A 37 -17.37 8.55 7.58
N GLN A 38 -16.75 7.61 6.86
CA GLN A 38 -15.83 7.86 5.75
C GLN A 38 -14.67 8.80 6.15
N VAL A 39 -14.12 8.58 7.35
CA VAL A 39 -13.02 9.37 7.89
C VAL A 39 -11.73 8.54 7.85
N PRO A 40 -10.61 9.08 7.34
CA PRO A 40 -9.33 8.36 7.31
C PRO A 40 -8.72 8.23 8.71
N CYS A 41 -7.97 7.15 8.94
CA CYS A 41 -7.17 6.93 10.14
C CYS A 41 -5.90 6.14 9.81
N VAL A 42 -4.86 6.30 10.63
CA VAL A 42 -3.63 5.50 10.59
C VAL A 42 -3.68 4.44 11.68
N ILE A 43 -3.60 3.17 11.29
CA ILE A 43 -3.52 2.04 12.22
C ILE A 43 -2.06 1.62 12.36
N LYS A 44 -1.51 1.77 13.56
CA LYS A 44 -0.11 1.44 13.90
C LYS A 44 -0.01 0.05 14.52
N GLY A 45 1.13 -0.61 14.34
CA GLY A 45 1.42 -1.89 15.01
C GLY A 45 0.82 -3.14 14.35
N PHE A 46 0.07 -3.00 13.26
CA PHE A 46 -0.55 -4.14 12.57
C PHE A 46 0.45 -5.20 12.11
N SER A 47 1.67 -4.79 11.72
CA SER A 47 2.73 -5.71 11.30
C SER A 47 3.15 -6.70 12.39
N LYS A 48 3.05 -6.33 13.68
CA LYS A 48 3.41 -7.20 14.81
C LYS A 48 2.45 -8.38 15.00
N LEU A 49 1.22 -8.26 14.49
CA LEU A 49 0.20 -9.30 14.59
C LEU A 49 0.40 -10.43 13.58
N PHE A 50 1.26 -10.23 12.57
CA PHE A 50 1.47 -11.19 11.50
C PHE A 50 2.94 -11.63 11.45
N PRO A 51 3.22 -12.91 11.18
CA PRO A 51 4.60 -13.40 10.99
C PRO A 51 5.37 -12.65 9.91
N ALA A 52 4.66 -12.07 8.93
CA ALA A 52 5.23 -11.25 7.87
C ALA A 52 6.01 -10.04 8.41
N GLY A 53 5.60 -9.46 9.55
CA GLY A 53 6.27 -8.30 10.14
C GLY A 53 7.72 -8.58 10.57
N GLU A 54 8.04 -9.84 10.89
CA GLU A 54 9.41 -10.25 11.24
C GLU A 54 10.11 -10.96 10.07
N LYS A 55 9.35 -11.73 9.28
CA LYS A 55 9.92 -12.58 8.22
C LYS A 55 10.27 -11.83 6.94
N TRP A 56 9.52 -10.80 6.56
CA TRP A 56 9.67 -10.16 5.25
C TRP A 56 10.86 -9.20 5.24
N THR A 57 12.06 -9.78 5.13
CA THR A 57 13.31 -9.05 4.88
C THR A 57 13.70 -9.18 3.41
N LEU A 58 14.53 -8.26 2.91
CA LEU A 58 15.06 -8.34 1.54
C LEU A 58 15.81 -9.66 1.29
N ASP A 59 16.49 -10.20 2.30
CA ASP A 59 17.21 -11.47 2.19
C ASP A 59 16.24 -12.66 2.16
N TYR A 60 15.20 -12.65 3.01
CA TYR A 60 14.13 -13.66 2.96
C TYR A 60 13.47 -13.71 1.58
N PHE A 61 13.22 -12.54 0.99
CA PHE A 61 12.63 -12.46 -0.35
C PHE A 61 13.58 -12.96 -1.44
N ARG A 62 14.86 -12.59 -1.38
CA ARG A 62 15.87 -13.10 -2.34
C ARG A 62 15.94 -14.62 -2.29
N ASP A 63 15.96 -15.21 -1.09
CA ASP A 63 16.12 -16.65 -0.92
C ASP A 63 14.85 -17.44 -1.28
N TYR A 64 13.67 -16.90 -0.98
CA TYR A 64 12.40 -17.63 -1.13
C TYR A 64 11.74 -17.44 -2.51
N ILE A 65 11.85 -16.25 -3.11
CA ILE A 65 11.19 -15.91 -4.39
C ILE A 65 12.13 -15.18 -5.37
N GLY A 66 13.45 -15.26 -5.16
CA GLY A 66 14.42 -14.59 -6.03
C GLY A 66 14.35 -15.01 -7.50
N ASP A 67 14.00 -16.26 -7.76
CA ASP A 67 13.88 -16.81 -9.13
C ASP A 67 12.58 -16.39 -9.84
N TYR A 68 11.68 -15.69 -9.16
CA TYR A 68 10.42 -15.26 -9.75
C TYR A 68 10.63 -14.03 -10.65
N GLU A 69 10.16 -14.10 -11.90
CA GLU A 69 10.21 -12.95 -12.80
C GLU A 69 9.19 -11.88 -12.36
N VAL A 70 9.69 -10.66 -12.13
CA VAL A 70 8.90 -9.50 -11.78
C VAL A 70 8.97 -8.44 -12.88
N GLY A 71 7.85 -7.74 -13.08
CA GLY A 71 7.78 -6.60 -13.98
C GLY A 71 8.08 -5.30 -13.25
N LEU A 72 9.04 -4.54 -13.76
CA LEU A 72 9.36 -3.19 -13.30
C LEU A 72 8.54 -2.18 -14.11
N PHE A 73 8.07 -1.15 -13.42
CA PHE A 73 7.28 -0.06 -14.01
C PHE A 73 8.00 1.26 -13.77
N ASP A 74 8.31 1.98 -14.84
CA ASP A 74 8.86 3.32 -14.74
C ASP A 74 7.71 4.34 -14.58
N ASN A 75 7.79 5.13 -13.50
CA ASN A 75 6.84 6.19 -13.21
C ASN A 75 6.98 7.42 -14.14
N SER A 76 7.99 7.46 -15.03
CA SER A 76 8.15 8.49 -16.04
C SER A 76 7.04 8.46 -17.09
N ILE A 77 6.49 7.28 -17.38
CA ILE A 77 5.44 7.07 -18.38
C ILE A 77 4.07 7.29 -17.74
N LYS A 78 3.59 8.53 -17.80
CA LYS A 78 2.21 8.90 -17.43
C LYS A 78 1.21 8.46 -18.50
N THR A 79 1.02 7.17 -18.69
CA THR A 79 -0.09 6.67 -19.51
C THR A 79 -1.37 6.71 -18.68
N ASN A 80 -2.38 7.47 -19.13
CA ASN A 80 -3.67 7.64 -18.44
C ASN A 80 -4.60 6.42 -18.66
N THR A 81 -4.03 5.22 -18.77
CA THR A 81 -4.72 3.98 -19.11
C THR A 81 -4.51 2.97 -18.01
N ALA A 82 -5.57 2.28 -17.60
CA ALA A 82 -5.54 1.25 -16.56
C ALA A 82 -4.66 0.01 -16.88
N TYR A 83 -4.12 -0.08 -18.09
CA TYR A 83 -3.32 -1.21 -18.58
C TYR A 83 -1.92 -0.73 -18.95
N VAL A 84 -1.05 -0.61 -17.94
CA VAL A 84 0.37 -0.37 -18.15
C VAL A 84 1.06 -1.73 -18.24
N LYS A 85 1.88 -1.94 -19.27
CA LYS A 85 2.74 -3.12 -19.37
C LYS A 85 4.06 -2.80 -18.64
N PRO A 86 4.70 -3.80 -18.01
CA PRO A 86 6.01 -3.58 -17.42
C PRO A 86 7.02 -3.22 -18.52
N ASP A 87 7.90 -2.26 -18.22
CA ASP A 87 8.93 -1.77 -19.13
C ASP A 87 10.10 -2.78 -19.20
N LEU A 88 10.35 -3.48 -18.10
CA LEU A 88 11.39 -4.49 -17.96
C LEU A 88 10.89 -5.67 -17.13
N MET A 89 11.31 -6.87 -17.49
CA MET A 89 11.09 -8.09 -16.71
C MET A 89 12.46 -8.60 -16.26
N MET A 90 12.59 -8.95 -14.98
CA MET A 90 13.82 -9.55 -14.44
C MET A 90 13.51 -10.46 -13.24
N PRO A 91 14.41 -11.37 -12.86
CA PRO A 91 14.32 -12.08 -11.60
C PRO A 91 14.26 -11.12 -10.41
N PHE A 92 13.43 -11.43 -9.42
CA PHE A 92 13.29 -10.58 -8.24
C PHE A 92 14.59 -10.45 -7.43
N SER A 93 15.47 -11.47 -7.49
CA SER A 93 16.81 -11.40 -6.90
C SER A 93 17.65 -10.26 -7.48
N GLU A 94 17.65 -10.09 -8.80
CA GLU A 94 18.34 -9.01 -9.51
C GLU A 94 17.77 -7.65 -9.11
N PHE A 95 16.44 -7.53 -9.02
CA PHE A 95 15.78 -6.31 -8.57
C PHE A 95 16.17 -5.92 -7.13
N ILE A 96 16.23 -6.88 -6.21
CA ILE A 96 16.68 -6.64 -4.85
C ILE A 96 18.14 -6.16 -4.84
N ASP A 97 18.98 -6.72 -5.70
CA ASP A 97 20.38 -6.31 -5.82
C ASP A 97 20.52 -4.88 -6.35
N ILE A 98 19.65 -4.43 -7.26
CA ILE A 98 19.59 -3.03 -7.73
C ILE A 98 19.19 -2.10 -6.57
N ILE A 99 18.12 -2.41 -5.84
CA ILE A 99 17.67 -1.60 -4.68
C ILE A 99 18.78 -1.46 -3.64
N LYS A 100 19.53 -2.53 -3.36
CA LYS A 100 20.61 -2.50 -2.37
C LYS A 100 21.79 -1.62 -2.79
N LYS A 101 21.99 -1.40 -4.09
CA LYS A 101 23.07 -0.57 -4.62
C LYS A 101 22.72 0.91 -4.71
N ASP A 102 21.47 1.29 -4.44
CA ASP A 102 20.95 2.65 -4.61
C ASP A 102 21.13 3.15 -6.06
N GLU A 103 21.05 2.23 -7.02
CA GLU A 103 21.10 2.53 -8.46
C GLU A 103 19.71 2.94 -8.96
N GLU A 104 19.63 3.98 -9.79
CA GLU A 104 18.37 4.40 -10.41
C GLU A 104 17.85 3.31 -11.36
N THR A 105 16.60 2.87 -11.16
CA THR A 105 15.86 1.90 -11.98
C THR A 105 15.08 2.57 -13.09
#